data_AF-A0A7S4T4E8-F1
#
_entry.id   AF-A0A7S4T4E8-F1
#
_cell.length_a   1.000
_cell.length_b   1.000
_cell.length_c   1.000
_cell.angle_alpha   90.00
_cell.angle_beta   90.00
_cell.angle_gamma   90.00
#
_symmetry.space_group_name_H-M   'P 1'
#
loop_
_entity.id
_entity.type
_entity.pdbx_description
1 polymer ?
#
loop_
_entity_poly.entity_id
_entity_poly.type
_entity_poly.pdbx_seq_one_letter_code
_entity_poly.pdbx_strand_id
1 'polypeptide(L)'
;MAGVSEEVAPTEEDKGPLMYQESKVFHAETFLCNVYDNAKRRYVTFEVYGLDTQDTLTLGYTYDAFDKEFRFNAELMNPNRKEGRFHWVIERLSIETVGKERKLERKPEPSEEVPELPIYETTRKIPTGRMDLKERQRLREQMDMLDIKRAENIAAKRAATKERFLEHITRVKEEDKRKKQEVEEMIAGERKQRILDRERRDREAEEEQARKEAREKQRRKAVTVREHRTEEQDEEEYRALRERWRVLDAEKAANAKELHKKKEAERAASRQEEAEHKAHMEELHQKREAVWKVREARVARKEADQLKRILTVKAELQRQERMRKERNQEFVKVLKSERQPIFKEARRRTQERELAQEQEREAVNAYVEKRAIPKKPKTKGTNAKPVEAAQTRAAPRPKGKSAKKAPKEEEKSEAELEKERTDRVLGAVEAKVRAEMEEEQRRRALHDQRMEKIGQREAARFAAEVKHMRQYREEYRRKELSQEQTEAERRQIMRQRDDERKNAAERRAQEQERLQRIREHNIARKEREAVAALSG
;
A
#
# COMPACT_ATOMS: atom_id res chain seq x y z
N MET A 1 -24.87 -17.36 -32.59
CA MET A 1 -24.38 -16.01 -32.95
C MET A 1 -25.55 -15.26 -33.55
N ALA A 2 -26.32 -14.55 -32.71
CA ALA A 2 -27.46 -13.74 -33.14
C ALA A 2 -26.97 -12.30 -33.31
N GLY A 3 -27.31 -11.68 -34.44
CA GLY A 3 -26.83 -10.36 -34.83
C GLY A 3 -27.17 -9.29 -33.80
N VAL A 4 -26.13 -8.74 -33.18
CA VAL A 4 -26.18 -7.51 -32.42
C VAL A 4 -26.14 -6.38 -33.46
N SER A 5 -27.29 -5.76 -33.72
CA SER A 5 -27.32 -4.53 -34.50
C SER A 5 -26.55 -3.46 -33.73
N GLU A 6 -25.45 -3.01 -34.31
CA GLU A 6 -24.63 -1.90 -33.83
C GLU A 6 -25.42 -0.60 -34.10
N GLU A 7 -26.34 -0.25 -33.19
CA GLU A 7 -27.18 0.94 -33.32
C GLU A 7 -26.70 2.10 -32.43
N VAL A 8 -26.72 3.27 -33.05
CA VAL A 8 -26.47 4.62 -32.53
C VAL A 8 -27.13 4.82 -31.16
N ALA A 9 -26.38 5.36 -30.19
CA ALA A 9 -26.87 5.63 -28.85
C ALA A 9 -28.18 6.47 -28.93
N PRO A 10 -29.33 5.95 -28.45
CA PRO A 10 -30.60 6.64 -28.57
C PRO A 10 -30.58 7.90 -27.71
N THR A 11 -30.98 9.03 -28.29
CA THR A 11 -31.20 10.30 -27.59
C THR A 11 -32.26 10.14 -26.48
N GLU A 12 -32.20 10.91 -25.40
CA GLU A 12 -33.12 10.74 -24.24
C GLU A 12 -34.61 10.77 -24.62
N GLU A 13 -34.97 11.53 -25.66
CA GLU A 13 -36.34 11.60 -26.20
C GLU A 13 -36.83 10.26 -26.81
N ASP A 14 -35.90 9.38 -27.18
CA ASP A 14 -36.19 8.11 -27.85
C ASP A 14 -36.31 6.92 -26.90
N LYS A 15 -35.98 7.09 -25.61
CA LYS A 15 -35.99 5.99 -24.63
C LYS A 15 -37.41 5.57 -24.23
N GLY A 16 -38.37 6.50 -24.21
CA GLY A 16 -39.74 6.23 -23.75
C GLY A 16 -39.88 6.31 -22.21
N PRO A 17 -41.05 5.98 -21.64
CA PRO A 17 -41.26 5.97 -20.18
C PRO A 17 -40.44 4.88 -19.48
N LEU A 18 -39.96 5.20 -18.27
CA LEU A 18 -39.35 4.22 -17.36
C LEU A 18 -40.42 3.25 -16.86
N MET A 19 -40.25 1.96 -17.12
CA MET A 19 -41.21 0.91 -16.77
C MET A 19 -40.76 0.06 -15.59
N TYR A 20 -39.44 -0.16 -15.44
CA TYR A 20 -38.90 -1.06 -14.43
C TYR A 20 -37.53 -0.57 -13.95
N GLN A 21 -37.23 -0.76 -12.68
CA GLN A 21 -36.00 -0.31 -12.05
C GLN A 21 -35.58 -1.30 -10.96
N GLU A 22 -34.33 -1.75 -11.01
CA GLU A 22 -33.76 -2.71 -10.06
C GLU A 22 -32.26 -2.41 -9.83
N SER A 23 -31.74 -2.69 -8.64
CA SER A 23 -30.30 -2.61 -8.37
C SER A 23 -29.62 -3.93 -8.67
N LYS A 24 -28.42 -3.89 -9.27
CA LYS A 24 -27.60 -5.08 -9.52
C LYS A 24 -26.14 -4.81 -9.22
N VAL A 25 -25.47 -5.76 -8.58
CA VAL A 25 -24.03 -5.67 -8.31
C VAL A 25 -23.24 -6.26 -9.48
N PHE A 26 -22.38 -5.46 -10.10
CA PHE A 26 -21.42 -5.91 -11.10
C PHE A 26 -20.01 -5.71 -10.55
N HIS A 27 -19.18 -6.76 -10.56
CA HIS A 27 -17.77 -6.69 -10.13
C HIS A 27 -17.55 -6.01 -8.75
N ALA A 28 -18.45 -6.26 -7.80
CA ALA A 28 -18.49 -5.67 -6.45
C ALA A 28 -18.89 -4.18 -6.34
N GLU A 29 -19.34 -3.56 -7.44
CA GLU A 29 -19.93 -2.22 -7.47
C GLU A 29 -21.45 -2.32 -7.69
N THR A 30 -22.23 -1.48 -7.01
CA THR A 30 -23.70 -1.44 -7.18
C THR A 30 -24.07 -0.52 -8.34
N PHE A 31 -24.81 -1.07 -9.30
CA PHE A 31 -25.37 -0.33 -10.42
C PHE A 31 -26.90 -0.31 -10.33
N LEU A 32 -27.49 0.71 -10.93
CA LEU A 32 -28.92 0.86 -11.07
C LEU A 32 -29.33 0.51 -12.51
N CYS A 33 -30.17 -0.51 -12.66
CA CYS A 33 -30.69 -0.97 -13.95
C CYS A 33 -32.06 -0.37 -14.19
N ASN A 34 -32.18 0.51 -15.18
CA ASN A 34 -33.41 1.15 -15.62
C ASN A 34 -33.87 0.53 -16.94
N VAL A 35 -35.17 0.28 -17.08
CA VAL A 35 -35.76 -0.26 -18.31
C VAL A 35 -36.79 0.71 -18.85
N TYR A 36 -36.57 1.17 -20.08
CA TYR A 36 -37.45 2.06 -20.79
C TYR A 36 -38.16 1.31 -21.93
N ASP A 37 -39.49 1.47 -22.02
CA ASP A 37 -40.31 0.83 -23.05
C ASP A 37 -40.89 1.88 -24.00
N ASN A 38 -40.36 1.95 -25.22
CA ASN A 38 -40.88 2.85 -26.25
C ASN A 38 -41.86 2.10 -27.17
N ALA A 39 -43.14 2.14 -26.81
CA ALA A 39 -44.21 1.52 -27.59
C ALA A 39 -44.34 2.08 -29.02
N LYS A 40 -43.96 3.34 -29.27
CA LYS A 40 -44.05 3.96 -30.61
C LYS A 40 -42.99 3.40 -31.56
N ARG A 41 -41.77 3.20 -31.06
CA ARG A 41 -40.65 2.64 -31.83
C ARG A 41 -40.54 1.12 -31.75
N ARG A 42 -41.38 0.47 -30.92
CA ARG A 42 -41.32 -0.98 -30.63
C ARG A 42 -39.91 -1.39 -30.19
N TYR A 43 -39.36 -0.64 -29.24
CA TYR A 43 -37.99 -0.78 -28.77
C TYR A 43 -37.95 -0.72 -27.24
N VAL A 44 -37.17 -1.60 -26.64
CA VAL A 44 -36.92 -1.66 -25.19
C VAL A 44 -35.45 -1.35 -24.94
N THR A 45 -35.17 -0.41 -24.03
CA THR A 45 -33.80 0.00 -23.70
C THR A 45 -33.51 -0.32 -22.24
N PHE A 46 -32.44 -1.07 -21.99
CA PHE A 46 -31.85 -1.30 -20.68
C PHE A 46 -30.70 -0.34 -20.48
N GLU A 47 -30.75 0.47 -19.43
CA GLU A 47 -29.73 1.43 -19.07
C GLU A 47 -29.18 1.10 -17.68
N VAL A 48 -27.88 0.94 -17.58
CA VAL A 48 -27.18 0.59 -16.34
C VAL A 48 -26.32 1.77 -15.93
N TYR A 49 -26.63 2.34 -14.78
CA TYR A 49 -25.97 3.51 -14.22
C TYR A 49 -25.09 3.13 -13.02
N GLY A 50 -23.80 3.42 -13.10
CA GLY A 50 -22.84 3.19 -12.01
C GLY A 50 -22.91 4.28 -10.96
N LEU A 51 -23.25 3.91 -9.71
CA LEU A 51 -23.33 4.89 -8.62
C LEU A 51 -21.97 5.48 -8.26
N ASP A 52 -20.91 4.67 -8.35
CA ASP A 52 -19.54 5.08 -8.01
C ASP A 52 -18.76 5.63 -9.21
N THR A 53 -18.93 5.02 -10.38
CA THR A 53 -18.18 5.35 -11.60
C THR A 53 -18.83 6.46 -12.44
N GLN A 54 -20.13 6.72 -12.23
CA GLN A 54 -20.97 7.59 -13.07
C GLN A 54 -21.03 7.16 -14.54
N ASP A 55 -20.58 5.93 -14.85
CA ASP A 55 -20.67 5.35 -16.18
C ASP A 55 -22.14 5.01 -16.48
N THR A 56 -22.57 5.31 -17.71
CA THR A 56 -23.91 4.97 -18.20
C THR A 56 -23.77 4.06 -19.41
N LEU A 57 -24.26 2.83 -19.29
CA LEU A 57 -24.17 1.81 -20.33
C LEU A 57 -25.58 1.43 -20.79
N THR A 58 -25.80 1.37 -22.10
CA THR A 58 -27.12 1.08 -22.67
C THR A 58 -27.09 -0.16 -23.55
N LEU A 59 -28.13 -0.99 -23.45
CA LEU A 59 -28.39 -2.13 -24.32
C LEU A 59 -29.84 -2.08 -24.79
N GLY A 60 -30.06 -2.09 -26.09
CA GLY A 60 -31.38 -1.97 -26.69
C GLY A 60 -31.82 -3.23 -27.43
N TYR A 61 -33.12 -3.48 -27.44
CA TYR A 61 -33.76 -4.57 -28.16
C TYR A 61 -34.98 -4.07 -28.93
N THR A 62 -35.11 -4.47 -30.18
CA THR A 62 -36.40 -4.40 -30.88
C THR A 62 -37.37 -5.41 -30.26
N TYR A 63 -38.68 -5.14 -30.28
CA TYR A 63 -39.68 -6.06 -29.72
C TYR A 63 -39.56 -7.47 -30.29
N ASP A 64 -39.30 -7.61 -31.59
CA ASP A 64 -39.12 -8.91 -32.23
C ASP A 64 -37.87 -9.64 -31.73
N ALA A 65 -36.78 -8.92 -31.46
CA ALA A 65 -35.56 -9.49 -30.89
C ALA A 65 -35.79 -9.89 -29.43
N PHE A 66 -36.47 -9.03 -28.66
CA PHE A 66 -36.82 -9.25 -27.26
C PHE A 66 -37.74 -10.46 -27.08
N ASP A 67 -38.79 -10.60 -27.88
CA ASP A 67 -39.72 -11.73 -27.81
C ASP A 67 -39.07 -13.06 -28.19
N LYS A 68 -38.12 -13.04 -29.14
CA LYS A 68 -37.35 -14.23 -29.52
C LYS A 68 -36.52 -14.79 -28.37
N GLU A 69 -36.15 -13.98 -27.38
CA GLU A 69 -35.36 -14.42 -26.23
C GLU A 69 -36.16 -15.36 -25.32
N PHE A 70 -37.48 -15.15 -25.23
CA PHE A 70 -38.35 -15.90 -24.32
C PHE A 70 -39.06 -17.09 -24.97
N ARG A 71 -38.80 -17.37 -26.25
CA ARG A 71 -39.47 -18.45 -27.01
C ARG A 71 -39.26 -19.86 -26.45
N PHE A 72 -38.22 -20.06 -25.63
CA PHE A 72 -37.92 -21.35 -25.01
C PHE A 72 -38.23 -21.37 -23.51
N ASN A 73 -38.74 -20.28 -22.95
CA ASN A 73 -39.01 -20.17 -21.52
C ASN A 73 -40.53 -20.10 -21.28
N ALA A 74 -41.14 -21.22 -20.88
CA ALA A 74 -42.59 -21.40 -20.82
C ALA A 74 -43.29 -20.37 -19.92
N GLU A 75 -42.65 -19.92 -18.85
CA GLU A 75 -43.22 -18.95 -17.89
C GLU A 75 -43.15 -17.49 -18.37
N LEU A 76 -42.18 -17.18 -19.24
CA LEU A 76 -41.92 -15.84 -19.76
C LEU A 76 -42.39 -15.67 -21.22
N MET A 77 -42.88 -16.74 -21.86
CA MET A 77 -43.43 -16.70 -23.22
C MET A 77 -44.67 -15.81 -23.33
N ASN A 78 -45.39 -15.56 -22.23
CA ASN A 78 -46.55 -14.67 -22.22
C ASN A 78 -46.13 -13.17 -22.23
N PRO A 79 -46.49 -12.37 -23.26
CA PRO A 79 -46.15 -10.95 -23.34
C PRO A 79 -46.69 -10.09 -22.21
N ASN A 80 -47.72 -10.54 -21.50
CA ASN A 80 -48.32 -9.79 -20.38
C ASN A 80 -47.44 -9.80 -19.12
N ARG A 81 -46.44 -10.68 -19.02
CA ARG A 81 -45.47 -10.71 -17.91
C ARG A 81 -44.23 -9.87 -18.21
N LYS A 82 -44.43 -8.57 -18.47
CA LYS A 82 -43.35 -7.64 -18.84
C LYS A 82 -42.25 -7.54 -17.77
N GLU A 83 -42.60 -7.40 -16.49
CA GLU A 83 -41.63 -7.27 -15.40
C GLU A 83 -40.74 -8.51 -15.26
N GLY A 84 -41.32 -9.72 -15.31
CA GLY A 84 -40.55 -10.97 -15.23
C GLY A 84 -39.58 -11.13 -16.40
N ARG A 85 -39.93 -10.63 -17.59
CA ARG A 85 -39.02 -10.59 -18.74
C ARG A 85 -37.88 -9.59 -18.55
N PHE A 86 -38.18 -8.41 -17.99
CA PHE A 86 -37.16 -7.41 -17.69
C PHE A 86 -36.17 -7.92 -16.65
N HIS A 87 -36.66 -8.49 -15.55
CA HIS A 87 -35.83 -9.09 -14.51
C HIS A 87 -34.95 -10.22 -15.05
N TRP A 88 -35.50 -11.13 -15.87
CA TRP A 88 -34.74 -12.22 -16.49
C TRP A 88 -33.56 -11.73 -17.35
N VAL A 89 -33.74 -10.62 -18.06
CA VAL A 89 -32.64 -9.99 -18.81
C VAL A 89 -31.64 -9.36 -17.86
N ILE A 90 -32.10 -8.60 -16.86
CA ILE A 90 -31.24 -7.92 -15.87
C ILE A 90 -30.35 -8.93 -15.15
N GLU A 91 -30.86 -10.08 -14.71
CA GLU A 91 -30.08 -11.17 -14.11
C GLU A 91 -28.91 -11.64 -14.99
N ARG A 92 -29.06 -11.56 -16.32
CA ARG A 92 -28.09 -12.05 -17.31
C ARG A 92 -27.20 -10.96 -17.90
N LEU A 93 -27.43 -9.69 -17.55
CA LEU A 93 -26.54 -8.61 -17.95
C LEU A 93 -25.17 -8.77 -17.28
N SER A 94 -24.12 -8.42 -18.01
CA SER A 94 -22.75 -8.31 -17.51
C SER A 94 -22.00 -7.18 -18.21
N ILE A 95 -21.10 -6.52 -17.49
CA ILE A 95 -20.23 -5.48 -18.06
C ILE A 95 -18.95 -6.15 -18.52
N GLU A 96 -18.71 -6.14 -19.83
CA GLU A 96 -17.48 -6.64 -20.46
C GLU A 96 -16.61 -5.47 -20.90
N THR A 97 -15.30 -5.60 -20.70
CA THR A 97 -14.33 -4.57 -21.09
C THR A 97 -13.63 -5.00 -22.36
N VAL A 98 -14.02 -4.43 -23.50
CA VAL A 98 -13.41 -4.71 -24.80
C VAL A 98 -12.41 -3.58 -25.09
N GLY A 99 -11.14 -3.84 -24.80
CA GLY A 99 -10.08 -2.85 -24.96
C GLY A 99 -10.13 -1.74 -23.90
N LYS A 100 -10.44 -0.51 -24.31
CA LYS A 100 -10.61 0.66 -23.42
C LYS A 100 -12.07 1.01 -23.12
N GLU A 101 -13.01 0.39 -23.83
CA GLU A 101 -14.44 0.68 -23.70
C GLU A 101 -15.13 -0.44 -22.91
N ARG A 102 -16.07 -0.04 -22.05
CA ARG A 102 -16.96 -0.95 -21.33
C ARG A 102 -18.25 -1.07 -22.14
N LYS A 103 -18.69 -2.29 -22.40
CA LYS A 103 -19.96 -2.57 -23.09
C LYS A 103 -20.83 -3.47 -22.22
N LEU A 104 -22.13 -3.24 -22.30
CA LEU A 104 -23.13 -4.05 -21.61
C LEU A 104 -23.51 -5.22 -22.52
N GLU A 105 -23.22 -6.44 -22.08
CA GLU A 105 -23.51 -7.66 -22.85
C GLU A 105 -24.29 -8.67 -22.00
N ARG A 106 -25.17 -9.42 -22.67
CA ARG A 106 -25.98 -10.46 -22.03
C ARG A 106 -25.26 -11.80 -22.09
N LYS A 107 -25.03 -12.41 -20.92
CA LYS A 107 -24.49 -13.76 -20.78
C LYS A 107 -25.58 -14.83 -20.81
N PRO A 108 -25.25 -16.07 -21.24
CA PRO A 108 -26.20 -17.18 -21.28
C PRO A 108 -26.62 -17.64 -19.88
N GLU A 109 -25.71 -17.55 -18.91
CA GLU A 109 -25.94 -17.93 -17.52
C GLU A 109 -26.30 -16.69 -16.68
N PRO A 110 -27.25 -16.79 -15.74
CA PRO A 110 -27.52 -15.71 -14.79
C PRO A 110 -26.26 -15.42 -13.97
N SER A 111 -26.00 -14.14 -13.71
CA SER A 111 -24.87 -13.75 -12.85
C SER A 111 -25.04 -14.33 -11.45
N GLU A 112 -23.96 -14.84 -10.84
CA GLU A 112 -23.97 -15.28 -9.44
C GLU A 112 -24.48 -14.14 -8.55
N GLU A 113 -25.71 -14.28 -8.06
CA GLU A 113 -26.27 -13.36 -7.08
C GLU A 113 -25.39 -13.38 -5.83
N VAL A 114 -24.75 -12.26 -5.51
CA VAL A 114 -24.32 -12.02 -4.14
C VAL A 114 -25.62 -11.95 -3.33
N PRO A 115 -25.88 -12.86 -2.37
CA PRO A 115 -27.19 -12.96 -1.73
C PRO A 115 -27.55 -11.62 -1.08
N GLU A 116 -28.46 -10.89 -1.70
CA GLU A 116 -28.99 -9.68 -1.10
C GLU A 116 -29.78 -10.10 0.14
N LEU A 117 -29.42 -9.49 1.27
CA LEU A 117 -30.14 -9.69 2.52
C LEU A 117 -31.58 -9.24 2.27
N PRO A 118 -32.59 -10.12 2.46
CA PRO A 118 -33.97 -9.71 2.29
C PRO A 118 -34.23 -8.54 3.24
N ILE A 119 -34.56 -7.38 2.66
CA ILE A 119 -35.08 -6.25 3.41
C ILE A 119 -36.48 -6.68 3.84
N TYR A 120 -36.57 -7.38 4.97
CA TYR A 120 -37.85 -7.67 5.58
C TYR A 120 -38.47 -6.33 5.97
N GLU A 121 -39.59 -5.98 5.33
CA GLU A 121 -40.48 -4.92 5.77
C GLU A 121 -40.83 -5.17 7.24
N THR A 122 -40.16 -4.44 8.15
CA THR A 122 -40.35 -4.53 9.60
C THR A 122 -41.67 -3.89 10.06
N THR A 123 -42.59 -3.58 9.14
CA THR A 123 -43.79 -2.79 9.36
C THR A 123 -45.09 -3.54 9.10
N ARG A 124 -45.10 -4.87 8.99
CA ARG A 124 -46.35 -5.63 9.17
C ARG A 124 -46.79 -5.55 10.63
N LYS A 125 -47.55 -4.50 10.96
CA LYS A 125 -48.23 -4.35 12.25
C LYS A 125 -49.09 -5.58 12.51
N ILE A 126 -48.77 -6.28 13.58
CA ILE A 126 -49.58 -7.36 14.14
C ILE A 126 -50.99 -6.79 14.41
N PRO A 127 -52.07 -7.44 13.94
CA PRO A 127 -53.43 -7.01 14.25
C PRO A 127 -53.63 -7.05 15.76
N THR A 128 -53.70 -5.88 16.39
CA THR A 128 -54.00 -5.72 17.82
C THR A 128 -55.50 -5.84 18.07
N GLY A 129 -56.11 -6.95 17.63
CA GLY A 129 -57.50 -7.32 17.89
C GLY A 129 -57.54 -8.58 18.74
N ARG A 130 -58.35 -8.55 19.82
CA ARG A 130 -58.64 -9.62 20.82
C ARG A 130 -58.07 -11.02 20.50
N MET A 131 -56.77 -11.24 20.75
CA MET A 131 -56.12 -12.54 20.60
C MET A 131 -55.90 -13.17 21.97
N ASP A 132 -56.23 -14.45 22.10
CA ASP A 132 -56.26 -15.18 23.37
C ASP A 132 -54.85 -15.41 23.94
N LEU A 133 -54.71 -15.55 25.27
CA LEU A 133 -53.40 -15.55 25.94
C LEU A 133 -52.53 -16.74 25.48
N LYS A 134 -53.14 -17.91 25.25
CA LYS A 134 -52.48 -19.12 24.76
C LYS A 134 -51.90 -18.95 23.36
N GLU A 135 -52.63 -18.32 22.45
CA GLU A 135 -52.13 -18.05 21.09
C GLU A 135 -50.98 -17.06 21.12
N ARG A 136 -51.03 -16.08 22.04
CA ARG A 136 -49.97 -15.10 22.23
C ARG A 136 -48.67 -15.73 22.76
N GLN A 137 -48.77 -16.74 23.64
CA GLN A 137 -47.62 -17.52 24.09
C GLN A 137 -47.06 -18.41 22.97
N ARG A 138 -47.93 -19.09 22.22
CA ARG A 138 -47.50 -19.96 21.10
C ARG A 138 -46.77 -19.19 20.01
N LEU A 139 -47.20 -17.97 19.70
CA LEU A 139 -46.51 -17.09 18.74
C LEU A 139 -45.17 -16.56 19.27
N ARG A 140 -45.03 -16.34 20.58
CA ARG A 140 -43.74 -15.98 21.19
C ARG A 140 -42.76 -17.14 21.12
N GLU A 141 -43.19 -18.34 21.48
CA GLU A 141 -42.36 -19.56 21.38
C GLU A 141 -41.94 -19.85 19.94
N GLN A 142 -42.82 -19.61 18.96
CA GLN A 142 -42.49 -19.72 17.54
C GLN A 142 -41.49 -18.64 17.09
N MET A 143 -41.59 -17.42 17.61
CA MET A 143 -40.60 -16.36 17.35
C MET A 143 -39.24 -16.67 17.98
N ASP A 144 -39.21 -17.11 19.22
CA ASP A 144 -37.97 -17.51 19.90
C ASP A 144 -37.30 -18.69 19.18
N MET A 145 -38.06 -19.68 18.71
CA MET A 145 -37.56 -20.77 17.87
C MET A 145 -37.00 -20.28 16.52
N LEU A 146 -37.63 -19.30 15.89
CA LEU A 146 -37.13 -18.72 14.65
C LEU A 146 -35.86 -17.89 14.87
N ASP A 147 -35.77 -17.17 15.98
CA ASP A 147 -34.58 -16.39 16.34
C ASP A 147 -33.41 -17.29 16.74
N ILE A 148 -33.67 -18.42 17.41
CA ILE A 148 -32.66 -19.46 17.66
C ILE A 148 -32.16 -20.03 16.32
N LYS A 149 -33.04 -20.43 15.41
CA LYS A 149 -32.65 -20.92 14.07
C LYS A 149 -31.89 -19.88 13.25
N ARG A 150 -32.25 -18.60 13.37
CA ARG A 150 -31.50 -17.49 12.75
C ARG A 150 -30.11 -17.35 13.35
N ALA A 151 -30.00 -17.39 14.68
CA ALA A 151 -28.72 -17.31 15.36
C ALA A 151 -27.80 -18.49 14.98
N GLU A 152 -28.34 -19.71 14.92
CA GLU A 152 -27.62 -20.91 14.47
C GLU A 152 -27.18 -20.79 13.01
N ASN A 153 -28.06 -20.34 12.10
CA ASN A 153 -27.70 -20.12 10.70
C ASN A 153 -26.64 -19.02 10.52
N ILE A 154 -26.71 -17.94 11.31
CA ILE A 154 -25.69 -16.88 11.31
C ILE A 154 -24.36 -17.43 11.83
N ALA A 155 -24.38 -18.23 12.89
CA ALA A 155 -23.19 -18.86 13.45
C ALA A 155 -22.56 -19.85 12.46
N ALA A 156 -23.36 -20.70 11.81
CA ALA A 156 -22.92 -21.62 10.77
C ALA A 156 -22.30 -20.88 9.57
N LYS A 157 -22.91 -19.79 9.11
CA LYS A 157 -22.35 -18.93 8.06
C LYS A 157 -21.02 -18.31 8.48
N ARG A 158 -20.92 -17.78 9.70
CA ARG A 158 -19.67 -17.23 10.23
C ARG A 158 -18.57 -18.29 10.34
N ALA A 159 -18.92 -19.52 10.72
CA ALA A 159 -17.98 -20.64 10.77
C ALA A 159 -17.48 -21.00 9.35
N ALA A 160 -18.37 -21.14 8.37
CA ALA A 160 -18.02 -21.42 6.99
C ALA A 160 -17.14 -20.31 6.36
N THR A 161 -17.45 -19.02 6.64
CA THR A 161 -16.60 -17.91 6.17
C THR A 161 -15.22 -17.94 6.83
N LYS A 162 -15.14 -18.28 8.12
CA LYS A 162 -13.86 -18.43 8.82
C LYS A 162 -13.04 -19.58 8.26
N GLU A 163 -13.67 -20.69 7.93
CA GLU A 163 -13.03 -21.86 7.31
C GLU A 163 -12.47 -21.53 5.92
N ARG A 164 -13.27 -20.93 5.03
CA ARG A 164 -12.81 -20.44 3.72
C ARG A 164 -11.66 -19.44 3.84
N PHE A 165 -11.70 -18.57 4.84
CA PHE A 165 -10.61 -17.62 5.10
C PHE A 165 -9.33 -18.31 5.55
N LEU A 166 -9.45 -19.34 6.41
CA LEU A 166 -8.30 -20.14 6.83
C LEU A 166 -7.71 -20.94 5.66
N GLU A 167 -8.54 -21.54 4.81
CA GLU A 167 -8.13 -22.22 3.58
C GLU A 167 -7.39 -21.28 2.62
N HIS A 168 -7.90 -20.04 2.46
CA HIS A 168 -7.21 -19.03 1.67
C HIS A 168 -5.85 -18.67 2.26
N ILE A 169 -5.76 -18.50 3.59
CA ILE A 169 -4.48 -18.24 4.26
C ILE A 169 -3.51 -19.41 4.11
N THR A 170 -3.97 -20.65 4.25
CA THR A 170 -3.10 -21.82 4.07
C THR A 170 -2.60 -21.91 2.64
N ARG A 171 -3.46 -21.68 1.65
CA ARG A 171 -3.08 -21.63 0.23
C ARG A 171 -2.03 -20.55 -0.04
N VAL A 172 -2.24 -19.32 0.46
CA VAL A 172 -1.24 -18.23 0.30
C VAL A 172 0.10 -18.60 0.96
N LYS A 173 0.08 -19.22 2.14
CA LYS A 173 1.31 -19.70 2.80
C LYS A 173 2.00 -20.81 2.04
N GLU A 174 1.26 -21.71 1.40
CA GLU A 174 1.80 -22.77 0.55
C GLU A 174 2.40 -22.22 -0.73
N GLU A 175 1.74 -21.25 -1.38
CA GLU A 175 2.26 -20.55 -2.56
C GLU A 175 3.55 -19.78 -2.22
N ASP A 176 3.60 -19.10 -1.07
CA ASP A 176 4.82 -18.43 -0.59
C ASP A 176 5.94 -19.43 -0.28
N LYS A 177 5.62 -20.60 0.28
CA LYS A 177 6.61 -21.67 0.49
C LYS A 177 7.13 -22.21 -0.83
N ARG A 178 6.27 -22.46 -1.83
CA ARG A 178 6.67 -22.90 -3.17
C ARG A 178 7.58 -21.88 -3.84
N LYS A 179 7.22 -20.59 -3.82
CA LYS A 179 8.06 -19.51 -4.37
C LYS A 179 9.43 -19.47 -3.68
N LYS A 180 9.49 -19.63 -2.35
CA LYS A 180 10.76 -19.69 -1.62
C LYS A 180 11.60 -20.90 -2.03
N GLN A 181 10.99 -22.07 -2.19
CA GLN A 181 11.67 -23.28 -2.68
C GLN A 181 12.19 -23.09 -4.11
N GLU A 182 11.40 -22.52 -5.02
CA GLU A 182 11.84 -22.21 -6.40
C GLU A 182 13.04 -21.24 -6.42
N VAL A 183 13.03 -20.20 -5.57
CA VAL A 183 14.17 -19.29 -5.44
C VAL A 183 15.40 -20.00 -4.84
N GLU A 184 15.22 -20.85 -3.82
CA GLU A 184 16.30 -21.64 -3.24
C GLU A 184 16.89 -22.63 -4.26
N GLU A 185 16.04 -23.27 -5.07
CA GLU A 185 16.47 -24.16 -6.17
C GLU A 185 17.20 -23.40 -7.26
N MET A 186 16.74 -22.20 -7.64
CA MET A 186 17.48 -21.33 -8.58
C MET A 186 18.85 -20.92 -8.01
N ILE A 187 18.91 -20.52 -6.73
CA ILE A 187 20.18 -20.19 -6.07
C ILE A 187 21.09 -21.41 -6.00
N ALA A 188 20.56 -22.59 -5.71
CA ALA A 188 21.33 -23.84 -5.69
C ALA A 188 21.83 -24.22 -7.09
N GLY A 189 21.01 -24.03 -8.12
CA GLY A 189 21.38 -24.21 -9.53
C GLY A 189 22.51 -23.26 -9.95
N GLU A 190 22.39 -21.97 -9.61
CA GLU A 190 23.42 -20.96 -9.87
C GLU A 190 24.72 -21.29 -9.12
N ARG A 191 24.65 -21.73 -7.86
CA ARG A 191 25.83 -22.18 -7.09
C ARG A 191 26.52 -23.38 -7.75
N LYS A 192 25.76 -24.37 -8.23
CA LYS A 192 26.30 -25.52 -8.96
C LYS A 192 26.98 -25.08 -10.26
N GLN A 193 26.35 -24.17 -11.02
CA GLN A 193 26.94 -23.60 -12.24
C GLN A 193 28.23 -22.85 -11.95
N ARG A 194 28.29 -22.04 -10.89
CA ARG A 194 29.53 -21.35 -10.48
C ARG A 194 30.65 -22.31 -10.09
N ILE A 195 30.33 -23.44 -9.46
CA ILE A 195 31.31 -24.48 -9.13
C ILE A 195 31.82 -25.14 -10.41
N LEU A 196 30.93 -25.53 -11.32
CA LEU A 196 31.30 -26.12 -12.61
C LEU A 196 32.14 -25.16 -13.48
N ASP A 197 31.78 -23.88 -13.52
CA ASP A 197 32.57 -22.86 -14.23
C ASP A 197 33.93 -22.64 -13.58
N ARG A 198 34.04 -22.74 -12.26
CA ARG A 198 35.32 -22.67 -11.55
C ARG A 198 36.18 -23.89 -11.90
N GLU A 199 35.64 -25.09 -11.82
CA GLU A 199 36.35 -26.32 -12.21
C GLU A 199 36.78 -26.29 -13.68
N ARG A 200 35.96 -25.73 -14.58
CA ARG A 200 36.32 -25.57 -16.00
C ARG A 200 37.51 -24.63 -16.18
N ARG A 201 37.50 -23.48 -15.49
CA ARG A 201 38.62 -22.52 -15.52
C ARG A 201 39.88 -23.09 -14.89
N ASP A 202 39.75 -23.86 -13.82
CA ASP A 202 40.89 -24.51 -13.16
C ASP A 202 41.50 -25.56 -14.08
N ARG A 203 40.69 -26.37 -14.79
CA ARG A 203 41.20 -27.29 -15.84
C ARG A 203 41.85 -26.56 -17.01
N GLU A 204 41.23 -25.50 -17.52
CA GLU A 204 41.81 -24.67 -18.59
C GLU A 204 43.16 -24.08 -18.16
N ALA A 205 43.27 -23.62 -16.90
CA ALA A 205 44.52 -23.09 -16.34
C ALA A 205 45.59 -24.17 -16.14
N GLU A 206 45.22 -25.37 -15.68
CA GLU A 206 46.11 -26.52 -15.56
C GLU A 206 46.62 -26.98 -16.95
N GLU A 207 45.75 -27.01 -17.96
CA GLU A 207 46.14 -27.31 -19.34
C GLU A 207 47.08 -26.24 -19.92
N GLU A 208 46.84 -24.96 -19.64
CA GLU A 208 47.76 -23.89 -20.02
C GLU A 208 49.11 -23.98 -19.31
N GLN A 209 49.13 -24.32 -18.03
CA GLN A 209 50.37 -24.56 -17.28
C GLN A 209 51.11 -25.77 -17.84
N ALA A 210 50.43 -26.89 -18.10
CA ALA A 210 51.02 -28.07 -18.73
C ALA A 210 51.59 -27.76 -20.13
N ARG A 211 50.91 -26.93 -20.93
CA ARG A 211 51.42 -26.44 -22.23
C ARG A 211 52.67 -25.57 -22.06
N LYS A 212 52.69 -24.68 -21.06
CA LYS A 212 53.86 -23.85 -20.75
C LYS A 212 55.03 -24.71 -20.30
N GLU A 213 54.81 -25.68 -19.40
CA GLU A 213 55.83 -26.62 -18.95
C GLU A 213 56.34 -27.52 -20.08
N ALA A 214 55.47 -27.98 -20.98
CA ALA A 214 55.88 -28.74 -22.16
C ALA A 214 56.75 -27.89 -23.10
N ARG A 215 56.38 -26.63 -23.33
CA ARG A 215 57.20 -25.66 -24.09
C ARG A 215 58.53 -25.39 -23.40
N GLU A 216 58.55 -25.27 -22.07
CA GLU A 216 59.80 -25.10 -21.32
C GLU A 216 60.68 -26.35 -21.34
N LYS A 217 60.09 -27.55 -21.24
CA LYS A 217 60.82 -28.82 -21.40
C LYS A 217 61.40 -28.95 -22.81
N GLN A 218 60.65 -28.57 -23.84
CA GLN A 218 61.16 -28.50 -25.21
C GLN A 218 62.27 -27.45 -25.34
N ARG A 219 62.14 -26.29 -24.68
CA ARG A 219 63.18 -25.25 -24.65
C ARG A 219 64.44 -25.74 -23.93
N ARG A 220 64.31 -26.44 -22.80
CA ARG A 220 65.44 -27.05 -22.08
C ARG A 220 66.13 -28.11 -22.92
N LYS A 221 65.38 -28.99 -23.58
CA LYS A 221 65.94 -29.97 -24.53
C LYS A 221 66.65 -29.30 -25.72
N ALA A 222 66.10 -28.21 -26.24
CA ALA A 222 66.73 -27.44 -27.30
C ALA A 222 68.00 -26.70 -26.83
N VAL A 223 68.04 -26.25 -25.58
CA VAL A 223 69.23 -25.67 -24.95
C VAL A 223 70.29 -26.73 -24.72
N THR A 224 69.96 -27.92 -24.20
CA THR A 224 70.94 -29.01 -24.01
C THR A 224 71.48 -29.54 -25.34
N VAL A 225 70.66 -29.58 -26.39
CA VAL A 225 71.12 -29.93 -27.76
C VAL A 225 71.99 -28.82 -28.36
N ARG A 226 71.76 -27.55 -27.98
CA ARG A 226 72.66 -26.45 -28.34
C ARG A 226 73.96 -26.48 -27.56
N GLU A 227 73.94 -26.80 -26.28
CA GLU A 227 75.13 -26.91 -25.42
C GLU A 227 76.05 -28.04 -25.91
N HIS A 228 75.50 -29.20 -26.27
CA HIS A 228 76.27 -30.27 -26.91
C HIS A 228 76.84 -29.89 -28.29
N ARG A 229 76.18 -28.99 -29.03
CA ARG A 229 76.63 -28.53 -30.34
C ARG A 229 77.66 -27.39 -30.24
N THR A 230 77.63 -26.60 -29.17
CA THR A 230 78.63 -25.56 -28.88
C THR A 230 79.92 -26.16 -28.33
N GLU A 231 79.85 -27.24 -27.53
CA GLU A 231 81.06 -27.93 -27.05
C GLU A 231 81.86 -28.56 -28.20
N GLU A 232 81.22 -29.00 -29.28
CA GLU A 232 81.89 -29.53 -30.49
C GLU A 232 82.35 -28.43 -31.48
N GLN A 233 81.75 -27.23 -31.45
CA GLN A 233 82.11 -26.11 -32.34
C GLN A 233 83.13 -25.14 -31.73
N ASP A 234 83.20 -25.03 -30.41
CA ASP A 234 84.13 -24.14 -29.71
C ASP A 234 85.61 -24.61 -29.82
N GLU A 235 85.86 -25.89 -30.13
CA GLU A 235 87.21 -26.41 -30.40
C GLU A 235 87.74 -26.05 -31.81
N GLU A 236 86.83 -25.83 -32.78
CA GLU A 236 87.19 -25.46 -34.17
C GLU A 236 87.22 -23.93 -34.36
N GLU A 237 86.36 -23.18 -33.66
CA GLU A 237 86.28 -21.73 -33.78
C GLU A 237 87.45 -20.98 -33.11
N TYR A 238 88.17 -21.59 -32.17
CA TYR A 238 89.34 -20.99 -31.52
C TYR A 238 90.55 -20.80 -32.45
N ARG A 239 90.59 -21.47 -33.61
CA ARG A 239 91.64 -21.29 -34.63
C ARG A 239 91.28 -20.23 -35.69
N ALA A 240 90.00 -20.03 -35.99
CA ALA A 240 89.54 -19.07 -37.00
C ALA A 240 89.31 -17.64 -36.45
N LEU A 241 89.28 -17.47 -35.11
CA LEU A 241 88.92 -16.20 -34.47
C LEU A 241 90.00 -15.10 -34.53
N ARG A 242 91.26 -15.40 -34.88
CA ARG A 242 92.34 -14.39 -34.94
C ARG A 242 92.36 -13.55 -36.23
N GLU A 243 91.77 -14.03 -37.33
CA GLU A 243 91.80 -13.32 -38.63
C GLU A 243 90.55 -12.48 -38.90
N ARG A 244 89.41 -12.82 -38.27
CA ARG A 244 88.11 -12.16 -38.54
C ARG A 244 87.80 -10.95 -37.65
N TRP A 245 88.60 -10.66 -36.63
CA TRP A 245 88.29 -9.64 -35.62
C TRP A 245 88.45 -8.18 -36.07
N ARG A 246 89.13 -7.88 -37.19
CA ARG A 246 89.32 -6.48 -37.65
C ARG A 246 88.25 -5.97 -38.62
N VAL A 247 87.49 -6.86 -39.28
CA VAL A 247 86.43 -6.47 -40.22
C VAL A 247 85.04 -6.54 -39.55
N LEU A 248 84.85 -7.45 -38.60
CA LEU A 248 83.56 -7.67 -37.93
C LEU A 248 83.15 -6.58 -36.93
N ASP A 249 84.07 -5.80 -36.38
CA ASP A 249 83.72 -4.75 -35.42
C ASP A 249 83.10 -3.51 -36.10
N ALA A 250 83.49 -3.22 -37.35
CA ALA A 250 82.86 -2.16 -38.14
C ALA A 250 81.45 -2.57 -38.61
N GLU A 251 81.27 -3.82 -39.06
CA GLU A 251 79.97 -4.36 -39.48
C GLU A 251 79.01 -4.61 -38.29
N LYS A 252 79.51 -5.03 -37.13
CA LYS A 252 78.71 -5.15 -35.89
C LYS A 252 78.23 -3.79 -35.39
N ALA A 253 79.06 -2.74 -35.48
CA ALA A 253 78.65 -1.39 -35.11
C ALA A 253 77.58 -0.82 -36.07
N ALA A 254 77.67 -1.12 -37.37
CA ALA A 254 76.64 -0.74 -38.35
C ALA A 254 75.32 -1.52 -38.15
N ASN A 255 75.40 -2.84 -37.98
CA ASN A 255 74.24 -3.69 -37.74
C ASN A 255 73.57 -3.40 -36.38
N ALA A 256 74.33 -3.06 -35.34
CA ALA A 256 73.77 -2.65 -34.05
C ALA A 256 72.99 -1.33 -34.15
N LYS A 257 73.47 -0.36 -34.96
CA LYS A 257 72.76 0.89 -35.22
C LYS A 257 71.48 0.67 -36.03
N GLU A 258 71.51 -0.22 -37.03
CA GLU A 258 70.30 -0.58 -37.79
C GLU A 258 69.27 -1.33 -36.94
N LEU A 259 69.70 -2.26 -36.08
CA LEU A 259 68.83 -2.96 -35.13
C LEU A 259 68.23 -2.02 -34.09
N HIS A 260 68.98 -1.02 -33.61
CA HIS A 260 68.44 -0.01 -32.70
C HIS A 260 67.39 0.85 -33.38
N LYS A 261 67.64 1.31 -34.61
CA LYS A 261 66.67 2.07 -35.41
C LYS A 261 65.41 1.26 -35.71
N LYS A 262 65.54 -0.04 -36.05
CA LYS A 262 64.40 -0.93 -36.25
C LYS A 262 63.59 -1.14 -34.97
N LYS A 263 64.25 -1.33 -33.81
CA LYS A 263 63.58 -1.45 -32.51
C LYS A 263 62.92 -0.15 -32.05
N GLU A 264 63.51 1.00 -32.37
CA GLU A 264 62.90 2.30 -32.11
C GLU A 264 61.69 2.55 -33.01
N ALA A 265 61.77 2.18 -34.29
CA ALA A 265 60.64 2.24 -35.21
C ALA A 265 59.51 1.28 -34.79
N GLU A 266 59.82 0.06 -34.36
CA GLU A 266 58.84 -0.91 -33.87
C GLU A 266 58.18 -0.43 -32.56
N ARG A 267 58.93 0.17 -31.63
CA ARG A 267 58.38 0.81 -30.43
C ARG A 267 57.54 2.04 -30.75
N ALA A 268 57.90 2.81 -31.77
CA ALA A 268 57.11 3.94 -32.23
C ALA A 268 55.79 3.48 -32.88
N ALA A 269 55.82 2.43 -33.71
CA ALA A 269 54.64 1.82 -34.31
C ALA A 269 53.71 1.21 -33.24
N SER A 270 54.25 0.46 -32.29
CA SER A 270 53.47 -0.10 -31.17
C SER A 270 52.83 1.00 -30.30
N ARG A 271 53.52 2.13 -30.09
CA ARG A 271 52.92 3.29 -29.40
C ARG A 271 51.82 3.96 -30.20
N GLN A 272 51.92 4.00 -31.53
CA GLN A 272 50.87 4.51 -32.40
C GLN A 272 49.65 3.58 -32.38
N GLU A 273 49.83 2.27 -32.50
CA GLU A 273 48.75 1.28 -32.39
C GLU A 273 48.06 1.31 -31.02
N GLU A 274 48.82 1.44 -29.92
CA GLU A 274 48.25 1.61 -28.58
C GLU A 274 47.48 2.93 -28.43
N ALA A 275 47.95 4.01 -29.05
CA ALA A 275 47.26 5.30 -29.04
C ALA A 275 45.97 5.25 -29.88
N GLU A 276 45.99 4.62 -31.05
CA GLU A 276 44.81 4.40 -31.89
C GLU A 276 43.79 3.50 -31.20
N HIS A 277 44.22 2.41 -30.55
CA HIS A 277 43.33 1.55 -29.77
C HIS A 277 42.72 2.30 -28.58
N LYS A 278 43.50 3.12 -27.86
CA LYS A 278 42.98 3.97 -26.79
C LYS A 278 41.97 4.99 -27.31
N ALA A 279 42.27 5.68 -28.41
CA ALA A 279 41.36 6.62 -29.04
C ALA A 279 40.06 5.95 -29.50
N HIS A 280 40.14 4.75 -30.07
CA HIS A 280 38.95 3.97 -30.45
C HIS A 280 38.10 3.57 -29.25
N MET A 281 38.74 3.15 -28.14
CA MET A 281 38.03 2.84 -26.90
C MET A 281 37.37 4.08 -26.29
N GLU A 282 38.05 5.23 -26.28
CA GLU A 282 37.48 6.51 -25.84
C GLU A 282 36.28 6.92 -26.68
N GLU A 283 36.34 6.76 -28.00
CA GLU A 283 35.21 7.02 -28.91
C GLU A 283 34.01 6.10 -28.61
N LEU A 284 34.26 4.81 -28.36
CA LEU A 284 33.22 3.87 -27.95
C LEU A 284 32.62 4.23 -26.58
N HIS A 285 33.43 4.68 -25.63
CA HIS A 285 32.98 5.18 -24.33
C HIS A 285 32.10 6.43 -24.49
N GLN A 286 32.51 7.40 -25.31
CA GLN A 286 31.71 8.59 -25.61
C GLN A 286 30.37 8.24 -26.26
N LYS A 287 30.35 7.28 -27.21
CA LYS A 287 29.11 6.77 -27.82
C LYS A 287 28.19 6.13 -26.78
N ARG A 288 28.74 5.33 -25.86
CA ARG A 288 27.98 4.72 -24.76
C ARG A 288 27.41 5.78 -23.80
N GLU A 289 28.22 6.76 -23.41
CA GLU A 289 27.79 7.86 -22.56
C GLU A 289 26.70 8.71 -23.21
N ALA A 290 26.80 9.00 -24.51
CA ALA A 290 25.77 9.73 -25.25
C ALA A 290 24.44 8.95 -25.25
N VAL A 291 24.48 7.64 -25.49
CA VAL A 291 23.28 6.78 -25.43
C VAL A 291 22.68 6.76 -24.02
N TRP A 292 23.52 6.68 -22.99
CA TRP A 292 23.09 6.73 -21.59
C TRP A 292 22.44 8.08 -21.25
N LYS A 293 23.04 9.20 -21.62
CA LYS A 293 22.46 10.54 -21.42
C LYS A 293 21.10 10.69 -22.10
N VAL A 294 20.94 10.18 -23.33
CA VAL A 294 19.64 10.19 -24.03
C VAL A 294 18.61 9.33 -23.30
N ARG A 295 19.01 8.16 -22.77
CA ARG A 295 18.14 7.30 -21.98
C ARG A 295 17.73 7.97 -20.66
N GLU A 296 18.68 8.54 -19.92
CA GLU A 296 18.43 9.27 -18.68
C GLU A 296 17.51 10.46 -18.91
N ALA A 297 17.74 11.26 -19.96
CA ALA A 297 16.86 12.36 -20.32
C ALA A 297 15.44 11.89 -20.64
N ARG A 298 15.27 10.72 -21.29
CA ARG A 298 13.95 10.13 -21.55
C ARG A 298 13.26 9.67 -20.27
N VAL A 299 14.00 9.07 -19.34
CA VAL A 299 13.49 8.66 -18.02
C VAL A 299 13.09 9.89 -17.21
N ALA A 300 13.95 10.90 -17.12
CA ALA A 300 13.69 12.15 -16.42
C ALA A 300 12.45 12.88 -16.98
N ARG A 301 12.26 12.88 -18.30
CA ARG A 301 11.02 13.43 -18.91
C ARG A 301 9.77 12.66 -18.48
N LYS A 302 9.82 11.32 -18.48
CA LYS A 302 8.69 10.50 -18.01
C LYS A 302 8.38 10.73 -16.53
N GLU A 303 9.40 10.84 -15.70
CA GLU A 303 9.26 11.15 -14.28
C GLU A 303 8.68 12.56 -14.06
N ALA A 304 9.15 13.56 -14.82
CA ALA A 304 8.61 14.92 -14.78
C ALA A 304 7.13 14.97 -15.24
N ASP A 305 6.77 14.25 -16.31
CA ASP A 305 5.39 14.15 -16.78
C ASP A 305 4.49 13.45 -15.75
N GLN A 306 4.98 12.39 -15.11
CA GLN A 306 4.26 11.71 -14.04
C GLN A 306 4.06 12.63 -12.83
N LEU A 307 5.10 13.34 -12.41
CA LEU A 307 5.02 14.32 -11.33
C LEU A 307 4.02 15.43 -11.66
N LYS A 308 4.03 15.93 -12.92
CA LYS A 308 3.07 16.93 -13.39
C LYS A 308 1.63 16.42 -13.29
N ARG A 309 1.35 15.17 -13.70
CA ARG A 309 0.02 14.55 -13.57
C ARG A 309 -0.43 14.41 -12.11
N ILE A 310 0.49 14.03 -11.22
CA ILE A 310 0.19 13.93 -9.78
C ILE A 310 -0.15 15.31 -9.20
N LEU A 311 0.61 16.34 -9.58
CA LEU A 311 0.39 17.70 -9.12
C LEU A 311 -0.93 18.28 -9.65
N THR A 312 -1.32 17.98 -10.90
CA THR A 312 -2.62 18.43 -11.44
C THR A 312 -3.79 17.77 -10.70
N VAL A 313 -3.73 16.46 -10.49
CA VAL A 313 -4.78 15.73 -9.73
C VAL A 313 -4.85 16.25 -8.28
N LYS A 314 -3.71 16.50 -7.64
CA LYS A 314 -3.68 17.08 -6.28
C LYS A 314 -4.32 18.48 -6.25
N ALA A 315 -4.06 19.32 -7.24
CA ALA A 315 -4.66 20.65 -7.34
C ALA A 315 -6.18 20.58 -7.58
N GLU A 316 -6.64 19.64 -8.40
CA GLU A 316 -8.07 19.39 -8.63
C GLU A 316 -8.78 18.90 -7.37
N LEU A 317 -8.20 17.94 -6.64
CA LEU A 317 -8.72 17.47 -5.36
C LEU A 317 -8.81 18.62 -4.34
N GLN A 318 -7.79 19.47 -4.26
CA GLN A 318 -7.82 20.65 -3.39
C GLN A 318 -8.91 21.65 -3.79
N ARG A 319 -9.17 21.85 -5.08
CA ARG A 319 -10.29 22.68 -5.56
C ARG A 319 -11.63 22.07 -5.17
N GLN A 320 -11.81 20.76 -5.36
CA GLN A 320 -13.03 20.06 -4.97
C GLN A 320 -13.26 20.12 -3.46
N GLU A 321 -12.22 19.98 -2.64
CA GLU A 321 -12.31 20.13 -1.19
C GLU A 321 -12.72 21.54 -0.79
N ARG A 322 -12.16 22.58 -1.43
CA ARG A 322 -12.58 23.98 -1.20
C ARG A 322 -14.05 24.18 -1.58
N MET A 323 -14.46 23.71 -2.75
CA MET A 323 -15.86 23.76 -3.19
C MET A 323 -16.81 23.02 -2.23
N ARG A 324 -16.40 21.85 -1.71
CA ARG A 324 -17.18 21.11 -0.70
C ARG A 324 -17.28 21.88 0.61
N LYS A 325 -16.19 22.51 1.05
CA LYS A 325 -16.20 23.35 2.26
C LYS A 325 -17.09 24.58 2.09
N GLU A 326 -17.04 25.24 0.93
CA GLU A 326 -17.89 26.38 0.60
C GLU A 326 -19.37 25.97 0.58
N ARG A 327 -19.73 24.89 -0.13
CA ARG A 327 -21.08 24.32 -0.14
C ARG A 327 -21.56 23.94 1.26
N ASN A 328 -20.70 23.32 2.08
CA ASN A 328 -21.04 22.98 3.46
C ASN A 328 -21.25 24.23 4.33
N GLN A 329 -20.45 25.28 4.14
CA GLN A 329 -20.63 26.55 4.84
C GLN A 329 -21.93 27.25 4.41
N GLU A 330 -22.26 27.24 3.12
CA GLU A 330 -23.54 27.74 2.60
C GLU A 330 -24.70 26.95 3.18
N PHE A 331 -24.62 25.62 3.18
CA PHE A 331 -25.62 24.76 3.78
C PHE A 331 -25.83 25.08 5.27
N VAL A 332 -24.76 25.25 6.04
CA VAL A 332 -24.85 25.65 7.46
C VAL A 332 -25.47 27.05 7.62
N LYS A 333 -25.18 28.01 6.72
CA LYS A 333 -25.82 29.33 6.73
C LYS A 333 -27.32 29.23 6.47
N VAL A 334 -27.73 28.42 5.47
CA VAL A 334 -29.14 28.17 5.15
C VAL A 334 -29.86 27.50 6.33
N LEU A 335 -29.27 26.44 6.88
CA LEU A 335 -29.79 25.76 8.07
C LEU A 335 -29.93 26.70 9.26
N LYS A 336 -28.96 27.61 9.44
CA LYS A 336 -29.03 28.64 10.48
C LYS A 336 -30.17 29.61 10.19
N SER A 337 -30.33 30.11 8.97
CA SER A 337 -31.45 31.02 8.63
C SER A 337 -32.82 30.37 8.79
N GLU A 338 -32.96 29.09 8.47
CA GLU A 338 -34.23 28.35 8.60
C GLU A 338 -34.54 28.00 10.07
N ARG A 339 -33.53 27.58 10.86
CA ARG A 339 -33.75 27.17 12.26
C ARG A 339 -33.80 28.35 13.23
N GLN A 340 -33.11 29.44 12.94
CA GLN A 340 -33.05 30.61 13.84
C GLN A 340 -34.43 31.22 14.16
N PRO A 341 -35.40 31.38 13.23
CA PRO A 341 -36.74 31.85 13.59
C PRO A 341 -37.45 30.86 14.51
N ILE A 342 -37.34 29.55 14.26
CA ILE A 342 -37.93 28.51 15.13
C ILE A 342 -37.37 28.61 16.55
N PHE A 343 -36.06 28.79 16.70
CA PHE A 343 -35.43 28.97 18.01
C PHE A 343 -35.83 30.29 18.68
N LYS A 344 -35.96 31.38 17.92
CA LYS A 344 -36.43 32.68 18.44
C LYS A 344 -37.88 32.61 18.91
N GLU A 345 -38.75 31.94 18.16
CA GLU A 345 -40.15 31.72 18.52
C GLU A 345 -40.27 30.81 19.74
N ALA A 346 -39.51 29.71 19.79
CA ALA A 346 -39.47 28.84 20.97
C ALA A 346 -39.01 29.62 22.22
N ARG A 347 -37.97 30.45 22.08
CA ARG A 347 -37.48 31.31 23.17
C ARG A 347 -38.52 32.35 23.59
N ARG A 348 -39.23 32.97 22.64
CA ARG A 348 -40.36 33.87 22.94
C ARG A 348 -41.46 33.15 23.71
N ARG A 349 -41.88 31.95 23.28
CA ARG A 349 -42.88 31.16 24.00
C ARG A 349 -42.44 30.76 25.41
N THR A 350 -41.14 30.59 25.64
CA THR A 350 -40.61 30.35 26.99
C THR A 350 -40.67 31.61 27.83
N GLN A 351 -40.25 32.75 27.29
CA GLN A 351 -40.33 34.04 27.98
C GLN A 351 -41.77 34.46 28.27
N GLU A 352 -42.70 34.22 27.35
CA GLU A 352 -44.14 34.47 27.54
C GLU A 352 -44.71 33.58 28.66
N ARG A 353 -44.25 32.33 28.77
CA ARG A 353 -44.62 31.44 29.89
C ARG A 353 -44.03 31.88 31.22
N GLU A 354 -42.79 32.36 31.23
CA GLU A 354 -42.15 32.90 32.44
C GLU A 354 -42.89 34.16 32.92
N LEU A 355 -43.20 35.09 32.01
CA LEU A 355 -44.00 36.28 32.32
C LEU A 355 -45.41 35.93 32.82
N ALA A 356 -46.07 34.94 32.22
CA ALA A 356 -47.37 34.47 32.70
C ALA A 356 -47.27 33.88 34.11
N GLN A 357 -46.22 33.09 34.39
CA GLN A 357 -45.98 32.56 35.74
C GLN A 357 -45.67 33.67 36.75
N GLU A 358 -44.95 34.71 36.35
CA GLU A 358 -44.70 35.88 37.19
C GLU A 358 -45.99 36.64 37.49
N GLN A 359 -46.84 36.87 36.48
CA GLN A 359 -48.15 37.48 36.66
C GLN A 359 -49.07 36.63 37.55
N GLU A 360 -49.06 35.30 37.38
CA GLU A 360 -49.79 34.40 38.27
C GLU A 360 -49.26 34.46 39.69
N ARG A 361 -47.93 34.49 39.88
CA ARG A 361 -47.31 34.64 41.20
C ARG A 361 -47.66 35.98 41.84
N GLU A 362 -47.62 37.06 41.08
CA GLU A 362 -48.04 38.39 41.54
C GLU A 362 -49.52 38.42 41.90
N ALA A 363 -50.38 37.81 41.08
CA ALA A 363 -51.82 37.70 41.37
C ALA A 363 -52.08 36.87 42.64
N VAL A 364 -51.37 35.75 42.80
CA VAL A 364 -51.43 34.92 44.02
C VAL A 364 -50.90 35.70 45.22
N ASN A 365 -49.78 36.41 45.09
CA ASN A 365 -49.22 37.23 46.16
C ASN A 365 -50.18 38.37 46.55
N ALA A 366 -50.73 39.10 45.58
CA ALA A 366 -51.72 40.15 45.80
C ALA A 366 -53.00 39.60 46.44
N TYR A 367 -53.42 38.39 46.06
CA TYR A 367 -54.54 37.70 46.70
C TYR A 367 -54.21 37.33 48.15
N VAL A 368 -53.03 36.78 48.39
CA VAL A 368 -52.53 36.42 49.73
C VAL A 368 -52.41 37.67 50.61
N GLU A 369 -51.90 38.79 50.10
CA GLU A 369 -51.82 40.07 50.81
C GLU A 369 -53.20 40.64 51.14
N LYS A 370 -54.16 40.61 50.20
CA LYS A 370 -55.55 41.04 50.45
C LYS A 370 -56.27 40.18 51.49
N ARG A 371 -55.92 38.89 51.57
CA ARG A 371 -56.47 37.95 52.55
C ARG A 371 -55.65 37.84 53.82
N ALA A 372 -54.47 38.45 53.87
CA ALA A 372 -53.63 38.48 55.05
C ALA A 372 -54.37 39.30 56.10
N ILE A 373 -55.02 38.59 57.02
CA ILE A 373 -55.63 39.17 58.23
C ILE A 373 -54.57 40.08 58.86
N PRO A 374 -54.84 41.38 59.05
CA PRO A 374 -53.89 42.29 59.65
C PRO A 374 -53.40 41.66 60.95
N LYS A 375 -52.11 41.31 61.01
CA LYS A 375 -51.53 40.79 62.24
C LYS A 375 -51.65 41.90 63.27
N LYS A 376 -52.69 41.83 64.11
CA LYS A 376 -52.87 42.72 65.25
C LYS A 376 -51.52 42.73 65.99
N PRO A 377 -50.83 43.87 66.11
CA PRO A 377 -49.57 43.91 66.83
C PRO A 377 -49.87 43.48 68.26
N LYS A 378 -49.37 42.31 68.67
CA LYS A 378 -49.39 41.90 70.06
C LYS A 378 -48.44 42.82 70.82
N THR A 379 -48.93 43.98 71.25
CA THR A 379 -48.32 44.74 72.33
C THR A 379 -48.68 44.04 73.64
N LYS A 380 -47.79 43.19 74.15
CA LYS A 380 -47.58 42.90 75.58
C LYS A 380 -46.66 41.69 75.74
N GLY A 381 -45.62 41.86 76.56
CA GLY A 381 -44.90 40.75 77.20
C GLY A 381 -43.41 40.67 76.89
N THR A 382 -42.65 41.61 77.44
CA THR A 382 -41.24 41.45 77.83
C THR A 382 -40.98 40.09 78.51
N ASN A 383 -39.82 39.49 78.20
CA ASN A 383 -39.19 38.30 78.79
C ASN A 383 -39.41 36.96 78.07
N ALA A 384 -38.57 36.70 77.06
CA ALA A 384 -37.87 35.42 76.88
C ALA A 384 -36.75 35.60 75.85
N LYS A 385 -35.49 35.61 76.30
CA LYS A 385 -34.34 35.27 75.46
C LYS A 385 -34.09 33.75 75.54
N PRO A 386 -33.07 33.19 74.88
CA PRO A 386 -33.09 32.71 73.50
C PRO A 386 -32.70 31.21 73.45
N VAL A 387 -33.01 30.45 72.40
CA VAL A 387 -32.25 29.22 72.12
C VAL A 387 -32.09 29.03 70.62
N GLU A 388 -30.83 29.11 70.22
CA GLU A 388 -30.29 28.65 68.95
C GLU A 388 -30.61 27.17 68.74
N ALA A 389 -31.11 26.79 67.57
CA ALA A 389 -31.10 25.39 67.15
C ALA A 389 -30.68 25.32 65.68
N ALA A 390 -29.40 24.98 65.53
CA ALA A 390 -28.75 24.52 64.32
C ALA A 390 -29.63 23.51 63.55
N GLN A 391 -29.99 23.84 62.32
CA GLN A 391 -30.46 22.85 61.35
C GLN A 391 -29.25 22.23 60.65
N THR A 392 -28.76 21.16 61.25
CA THR A 392 -27.88 20.19 60.60
C THR A 392 -28.62 19.52 59.44
N ARG A 393 -27.93 19.49 58.30
CA ARG A 393 -28.23 18.66 57.13
C ARG A 393 -28.39 17.21 57.57
N ALA A 394 -29.61 16.68 57.49
CA ALA A 394 -29.87 15.25 57.61
C ALA A 394 -30.33 14.70 56.25
N ALA A 395 -29.51 13.80 55.71
CA ALA A 395 -29.81 12.99 54.53
C ALA A 395 -31.02 12.06 54.79
N PRO A 396 -31.92 11.86 53.81
CA PRO A 396 -32.96 10.85 53.94
C PRO A 396 -32.42 9.45 53.66
N ARG A 397 -32.42 8.60 54.69
CA ARG A 397 -32.31 7.13 54.58
C ARG A 397 -33.58 6.56 53.90
N PRO A 398 -33.46 5.41 53.19
CA PRO A 398 -34.58 4.75 52.54
C PRO A 398 -35.47 4.00 53.57
N LYS A 399 -36.73 4.41 53.71
CA LYS A 399 -37.83 3.57 54.21
C LYS A 399 -38.43 2.90 52.97
N GLY A 400 -38.68 1.60 52.90
CA GLY A 400 -39.24 0.72 53.91
C GLY A 400 -40.54 0.17 53.32
N LYS A 401 -40.53 -1.12 52.96
CA LYS A 401 -41.67 -1.89 52.46
C LYS A 401 -42.89 -1.73 53.39
N SER A 402 -44.06 -1.44 52.83
CA SER A 402 -45.35 -1.69 53.47
C SER A 402 -46.37 -2.25 52.47
N ALA A 403 -46.72 -3.51 52.72
CA ALA A 403 -48.00 -4.18 52.54
C ALA A 403 -49.11 -3.54 51.67
N LYS A 404 -49.40 -4.24 50.57
CA LYS A 404 -50.72 -4.78 50.17
C LYS A 404 -51.94 -4.18 50.90
N LYS A 405 -52.63 -3.24 50.24
CA LYS A 405 -54.01 -2.84 50.55
C LYS A 405 -54.79 -2.79 49.23
N ALA A 406 -55.92 -3.51 49.20
CA ALA A 406 -56.80 -3.63 48.04
C ALA A 406 -57.41 -2.27 47.66
N PRO A 407 -57.64 -1.97 46.37
CA PRO A 407 -58.24 -0.72 45.97
C PRO A 407 -59.74 -0.75 46.28
N LYS A 408 -60.18 0.19 47.10
CA LYS A 408 -61.58 0.58 47.25
C LYS A 408 -61.83 1.62 46.15
N GLU A 409 -62.76 1.34 45.24
CA GLU A 409 -63.26 2.30 44.25
C GLU A 409 -63.88 3.48 45.00
N GLU A 410 -63.14 4.58 45.08
CA GLU A 410 -63.67 5.90 45.36
C GLU A 410 -63.60 6.68 44.04
N GLU A 411 -64.77 7.16 43.59
CA GLU A 411 -64.92 8.03 42.44
C GLU A 411 -64.07 9.30 42.65
N LYS A 412 -62.87 9.30 42.08
CA LYS A 412 -62.00 10.47 42.07
C LYS A 412 -62.62 11.54 41.18
N SER A 413 -62.78 12.73 41.75
CA SER A 413 -63.21 13.92 41.02
C SER A 413 -62.32 14.18 39.79
N GLU A 414 -62.89 14.71 38.72
CA GLU A 414 -62.21 15.02 37.43
C GLU A 414 -60.87 15.75 37.62
N ALA A 415 -60.75 16.61 38.64
CA ALA A 415 -59.54 17.36 38.94
C ALA A 415 -58.36 16.49 39.45
N GLU A 416 -58.60 15.33 40.06
CA GLU A 416 -57.54 14.39 40.45
C GLU A 416 -57.11 13.48 39.30
N LEU A 417 -58.03 13.14 38.40
CA LEU A 417 -57.73 12.37 37.18
C LEU A 417 -56.89 13.18 36.19
N GLU A 418 -57.08 14.51 36.12
CA GLU A 418 -56.21 15.39 35.35
C GLU A 418 -54.80 15.49 35.94
N LYS A 419 -54.66 15.57 37.27
CA LYS A 419 -53.35 15.56 37.94
C LYS A 419 -52.59 14.24 37.73
N GLU A 420 -53.27 13.11 37.83
CA GLU A 420 -52.66 11.80 37.54
C GLU A 420 -52.28 11.64 36.06
N ARG A 421 -53.04 12.26 35.13
CA ARG A 421 -52.66 12.31 33.72
C ARG A 421 -51.44 13.19 33.49
N THR A 422 -51.36 14.38 34.10
CA THR A 422 -50.19 15.25 33.96
C THR A 422 -48.95 14.62 34.59
N ASP A 423 -49.07 13.95 35.73
CA ASP A 423 -47.94 13.26 36.37
C ASP A 423 -47.48 12.02 35.58
N ARG A 424 -48.40 11.29 34.93
CA ARG A 424 -48.03 10.22 33.99
C ARG A 424 -47.33 10.75 32.75
N VAL A 425 -47.76 11.89 32.23
CA VAL A 425 -47.12 12.52 31.06
C VAL A 425 -45.73 13.04 31.44
N LEU A 426 -45.57 13.69 32.60
CA LEU A 426 -44.27 14.12 33.11
C LEU A 426 -43.34 12.94 33.37
N GLY A 427 -43.84 11.86 33.99
CA GLY A 427 -43.07 10.63 34.18
C GLY A 427 -42.65 9.95 32.87
N ALA A 428 -43.51 9.98 31.83
CA ALA A 428 -43.17 9.46 30.50
C ALA A 428 -42.14 10.35 29.79
N VAL A 429 -42.20 11.67 29.95
CA VAL A 429 -41.20 12.61 29.42
C VAL A 429 -39.86 12.44 30.14
N GLU A 430 -39.85 12.35 31.47
CA GLU A 430 -38.63 12.09 32.24
C GLU A 430 -37.99 10.74 31.90
N ALA A 431 -38.80 9.69 31.72
CA ALA A 431 -38.31 8.38 31.28
C ALA A 431 -37.70 8.44 29.88
N LYS A 432 -38.30 9.21 28.96
CA LYS A 432 -37.76 9.42 27.62
C LYS A 432 -36.45 10.21 27.65
N VAL A 433 -36.36 11.26 28.46
CA VAL A 433 -35.13 12.05 28.63
C VAL A 433 -34.01 11.22 29.26
N ARG A 434 -34.31 10.35 30.23
CA ARG A 434 -33.32 9.40 30.77
C ARG A 434 -32.86 8.39 29.72
N ALA A 435 -33.77 7.84 28.93
CA ALA A 435 -33.42 6.92 27.85
C ALA A 435 -32.55 7.59 26.77
N GLU A 436 -32.87 8.84 26.38
CA GLU A 436 -32.06 9.61 25.43
C GLU A 436 -30.66 9.94 26.00
N MET A 437 -30.56 10.29 27.29
CA MET A 437 -29.28 10.50 27.97
C MET A 437 -28.43 9.23 28.06
N GLU A 438 -29.03 8.08 28.38
CA GLU A 438 -28.34 6.79 28.40
C GLU A 438 -27.87 6.37 27.01
N GLU A 439 -28.68 6.62 25.97
CA GLU A 439 -28.30 6.35 24.59
C GLU A 439 -27.15 7.26 24.14
N GLU A 440 -27.18 8.54 24.49
CA GLU A 440 -26.09 9.48 24.20
C GLU A 440 -24.80 9.06 24.92
N GLN A 441 -24.87 8.63 26.18
CA GLN A 441 -23.72 8.08 26.90
C GLN A 441 -23.15 6.83 26.23
N ARG A 442 -24.01 5.91 25.74
CA ARG A 442 -23.56 4.74 24.97
C ARG A 442 -22.88 5.14 23.67
N ARG A 443 -23.41 6.14 22.95
CA ARG A 443 -22.80 6.66 21.71
C ARG A 443 -21.44 7.31 21.99
N ARG A 444 -21.32 8.09 23.07
CA ARG A 444 -20.05 8.68 23.51
C ARG A 444 -19.03 7.60 23.88
N ALA A 445 -19.42 6.61 24.68
CA ALA A 445 -18.54 5.50 25.05
C ALA A 445 -18.04 4.71 23.82
N LEU A 446 -18.92 4.44 22.85
CA LEU A 446 -18.52 3.79 21.58
C LEU A 446 -17.61 4.68 20.74
N HIS A 447 -17.83 5.99 20.73
CA HIS A 447 -16.95 6.94 20.07
C HIS A 447 -15.57 6.97 20.71
N ASP A 448 -15.49 7.01 22.04
CA ASP A 448 -14.23 7.01 22.79
C ASP A 448 -13.45 5.71 22.54
N GLN A 449 -14.13 4.56 22.52
CA GLN A 449 -13.51 3.28 22.14
C GLN A 449 -13.00 3.26 20.69
N ARG A 450 -13.69 3.95 19.75
CA ARG A 450 -13.22 4.10 18.38
C ARG A 450 -11.97 4.98 18.32
N MET A 451 -11.98 6.11 19.04
CA MET A 451 -10.83 7.01 19.12
C MET A 451 -9.61 6.33 19.74
N GLU A 452 -9.80 5.53 20.79
CA GLU A 452 -8.74 4.76 21.42
C GLU A 452 -8.15 3.71 20.46
N LYS A 453 -8.99 2.98 19.70
CA LYS A 453 -8.54 2.05 18.67
C LYS A 453 -7.80 2.75 17.52
N ILE A 454 -8.24 3.95 17.13
CA ILE A 454 -7.53 4.77 16.14
C ILE A 454 -6.15 5.16 16.68
N GLY A 455 -6.09 5.67 17.91
CA GLY A 455 -4.83 6.03 18.57
C GLY A 455 -3.87 4.84 18.71
N GLN A 456 -4.36 3.66 19.08
CA GLN A 456 -3.54 2.43 19.14
C GLN A 456 -2.99 2.04 17.76
N ARG A 457 -3.79 2.18 16.68
CA ARG A 457 -3.35 1.91 15.31
C ARG A 457 -2.30 2.93 14.84
N GLU A 458 -2.47 4.20 15.17
CA GLU A 458 -1.51 5.27 14.85
C GLU A 458 -0.20 5.07 15.61
N ALA A 459 -0.26 4.75 16.92
CA ALA A 459 0.92 4.42 17.72
C ALA A 459 1.65 3.18 17.18
N ALA A 460 0.92 2.15 16.74
CA ALA A 460 1.50 0.96 16.12
C ALA A 460 2.20 1.27 14.79
N ARG A 461 1.60 2.13 13.94
CA ARG A 461 2.23 2.60 12.70
C ARG A 461 3.50 3.39 13.00
N PHE A 462 3.44 4.33 13.93
CA PHE A 462 4.60 5.11 14.35
C PHE A 462 5.73 4.23 14.91
N ALA A 463 5.41 3.24 15.75
CA ALA A 463 6.40 2.29 16.25
C ALA A 463 7.04 1.44 15.14
N ALA A 464 6.26 1.04 14.13
CA ALA A 464 6.77 0.33 12.96
C ALA A 464 7.69 1.21 12.11
N GLU A 465 7.34 2.47 11.89
CA GLU A 465 8.18 3.45 11.18
C GLU A 465 9.50 3.72 11.92
N VAL A 466 9.45 3.89 13.25
CA VAL A 466 10.66 4.04 14.09
C VAL A 466 11.55 2.81 13.99
N LYS A 467 10.97 1.59 14.03
CA LYS A 467 11.73 0.34 13.87
C LYS A 467 12.37 0.24 12.49
N HIS A 468 11.62 0.58 11.43
CA HIS A 468 12.13 0.60 10.07
C HIS A 468 13.28 1.61 9.91
N MET A 469 13.12 2.84 10.43
CA MET A 469 14.17 3.86 10.41
C MET A 469 15.42 3.42 11.19
N ARG A 470 15.25 2.71 12.30
CA ARG A 470 16.37 2.13 13.05
C ARG A 470 17.12 1.09 12.22
N GLN A 471 16.40 0.15 11.60
CA GLN A 471 16.99 -0.86 10.72
C GLN A 471 17.74 -0.21 9.55
N TYR A 472 17.13 0.78 8.90
CA TYR A 472 17.76 1.54 7.82
C TYR A 472 19.07 2.22 8.27
N ARG A 473 19.08 2.85 9.46
CA ARG A 473 20.31 3.44 10.02
C ARG A 473 21.38 2.39 10.33
N GLU A 474 20.99 1.24 10.88
CA GLU A 474 21.92 0.14 11.18
C GLU A 474 22.51 -0.47 9.90
N GLU A 475 21.69 -0.66 8.85
CA GLU A 475 22.15 -1.10 7.52
C GLU A 475 23.09 -0.09 6.88
N TYR A 476 22.77 1.20 6.97
CA TYR A 476 23.62 2.27 6.46
C TYR A 476 24.98 2.29 7.17
N ARG A 477 25.01 2.22 8.51
CA ARG A 477 26.25 2.09 9.28
C ARG A 477 27.04 0.84 8.92
N ARG A 478 26.37 -0.29 8.69
CA ARG A 478 27.03 -1.54 8.28
C ARG A 478 27.66 -1.41 6.89
N LYS A 479 27.00 -0.71 5.97
CA LYS A 479 27.56 -0.40 4.64
C LYS A 479 28.77 0.52 4.75
N GLU A 480 28.69 1.60 5.53
CA GLU A 480 29.84 2.49 5.77
C GLU A 480 31.02 1.73 6.38
N LEU A 481 30.80 0.93 7.43
CA LEU A 481 31.84 0.09 8.03
C LEU A 481 32.45 -0.90 7.04
N SER A 482 31.63 -1.52 6.17
CA SER A 482 32.16 -2.41 5.14
C SER A 482 33.00 -1.67 4.09
N GLN A 483 32.61 -0.44 3.73
CA GLN A 483 33.39 0.40 2.83
C GLN A 483 34.71 0.80 3.48
N GLU A 484 34.69 1.27 4.72
CA GLU A 484 35.89 1.60 5.50
C GLU A 484 36.85 0.39 5.62
N GLN A 485 36.32 -0.82 5.86
CA GLN A 485 37.11 -2.05 5.88
C GLN A 485 37.76 -2.32 4.52
N THR A 486 37.00 -2.24 3.42
CA THR A 486 37.58 -2.44 2.08
C THR A 486 38.62 -1.36 1.72
N GLU A 487 38.43 -0.12 2.16
CA GLU A 487 39.42 0.94 1.99
C GLU A 487 40.67 0.70 2.83
N ALA A 488 40.51 0.25 4.08
CA ALA A 488 41.61 -0.10 4.96
C ALA A 488 42.43 -1.26 4.39
N GLU A 489 41.77 -2.30 3.87
CA GLU A 489 42.41 -3.41 3.16
C GLU A 489 43.18 -2.92 1.93
N ARG A 490 42.58 -2.03 1.11
CA ARG A 490 43.28 -1.42 -0.04
C ARG A 490 44.51 -0.62 0.40
N ARG A 491 44.41 0.17 1.47
CA ARG A 491 45.56 0.91 2.03
C ARG A 491 46.65 -0.04 2.52
N GLN A 492 46.28 -1.15 3.16
CA GLN A 492 47.23 -2.17 3.61
C GLN A 492 47.94 -2.86 2.43
N ILE A 493 47.20 -3.23 1.39
CA ILE A 493 47.76 -3.82 0.16
C ILE A 493 48.72 -2.83 -0.53
N MET A 494 48.36 -1.54 -0.61
CA MET A 494 49.23 -0.52 -1.18
C MET A 494 50.51 -0.35 -0.37
N ARG A 495 50.42 -0.32 0.97
CA ARG A 495 51.60 -0.29 1.85
C ARG A 495 52.50 -1.51 1.65
N GLN A 496 51.92 -2.72 1.61
CA GLN A 496 52.67 -3.95 1.35
C GLN A 496 53.38 -3.90 0.00
N ARG A 497 52.72 -3.43 -1.06
CA ARG A 497 53.33 -3.26 -2.39
C ARG A 497 54.47 -2.25 -2.38
N ASP A 498 54.33 -1.15 -1.64
CA ASP A 498 55.38 -0.14 -1.53
C ASP A 498 56.58 -0.67 -0.73
N ASP A 499 56.34 -1.42 0.34
CA ASP A 499 57.40 -2.07 1.12
C ASP A 499 58.11 -3.16 0.30
N GLU A 500 57.36 -3.98 -0.46
CA GLU A 500 57.95 -4.95 -1.39
C GLU A 500 58.80 -4.27 -2.47
N ARG A 501 58.35 -3.13 -3.01
CA ARG A 501 59.11 -2.34 -3.98
C ARG A 501 60.38 -1.76 -3.37
N LYS A 502 60.32 -1.22 -2.14
CA LYS A 502 61.50 -0.73 -1.42
C LYS A 502 62.49 -1.85 -1.14
N ASN A 503 62.01 -2.98 -0.62
CA ASN A 503 62.84 -4.16 -0.37
C ASN A 503 63.48 -4.70 -1.66
N ALA A 504 62.74 -4.71 -2.77
CA ALA A 504 63.29 -5.11 -4.07
C ALA A 504 64.35 -4.11 -4.59
N ALA A 505 64.14 -2.80 -4.39
CA ALA A 505 65.12 -1.77 -4.74
C ALA A 505 66.38 -1.88 -3.87
N GLU A 506 66.24 -2.09 -2.56
CA GLU A 506 67.36 -2.32 -1.64
C GLU A 506 68.16 -3.56 -2.02
N ARG A 507 67.50 -4.68 -2.35
CA ARG A 507 68.18 -5.89 -2.84
C ARG A 507 68.97 -5.62 -4.12
N ARG A 508 68.39 -4.88 -5.07
CA ARG A 508 69.09 -4.47 -6.30
C ARG A 508 70.28 -3.57 -6.01
N ALA A 509 70.15 -2.63 -5.06
CA ALA A 509 71.25 -1.77 -4.63
C ALA A 509 72.39 -2.57 -3.99
N GLN A 510 72.07 -3.49 -3.07
CA GLN A 510 73.06 -4.38 -2.43
C GLN A 510 73.77 -5.27 -3.47
N GLU A 511 73.04 -5.78 -4.45
CA GLU A 511 73.61 -6.58 -5.54
C GLU A 511 74.53 -5.73 -6.44
N GLN A 512 74.13 -4.49 -6.76
CA GLN A 512 74.97 -3.55 -7.49
C GLN A 512 76.24 -3.20 -6.72
N GLU A 513 76.15 -2.92 -5.42
CA GLU A 513 77.32 -2.69 -4.56
C GLU A 513 78.24 -3.90 -4.54
N ARG A 514 77.70 -5.12 -4.41
CA ARG A 514 78.48 -6.36 -4.46
C ARG A 514 79.22 -6.49 -5.79
N LEU A 515 78.54 -6.23 -6.91
CA LEU A 515 79.14 -6.28 -8.24
C LEU A 515 80.21 -5.19 -8.42
N GLN A 516 80.00 -3.99 -7.88
CA GLN A 516 81.00 -2.92 -7.87
C GLN A 516 82.24 -3.32 -7.08
N ARG A 517 82.10 -3.86 -5.86
CA ARG A 517 83.23 -4.37 -5.07
C ARG A 517 84.01 -5.46 -5.80
N ILE A 518 83.32 -6.37 -6.50
CA ILE A 518 83.98 -7.40 -7.33
C ILE A 518 84.75 -6.76 -8.49
N ARG A 519 84.16 -5.76 -9.16
CA ARG A 519 84.85 -5.01 -10.24
C ARG A 519 86.09 -4.30 -9.74
N GLU A 520 85.98 -3.55 -8.64
CA GLU A 520 87.10 -2.85 -8.01
C GLU A 520 88.21 -3.82 -7.59
N HIS A 521 87.86 -4.96 -7.00
CA HIS A 521 88.83 -5.99 -6.65
C HIS A 521 89.54 -6.57 -7.90
N ASN A 522 88.81 -6.81 -8.99
CA ASN A 522 89.39 -7.31 -10.23
C ASN A 522 90.29 -6.27 -10.92
N ILE A 523 89.91 -4.99 -10.89
CA ILE A 523 90.76 -3.87 -11.35
C ILE A 523 92.02 -3.82 -10.48
N ALA A 524 91.83 -3.80 -9.15
CA ALA A 524 92.80 -4.04 -8.09
C ALA A 524 93.90 -5.04 -8.47
N ARG A 525 93.44 -6.25 -8.79
CA ARG A 525 94.29 -7.39 -9.12
C ARG A 525 95.05 -7.17 -10.43
N LYS A 526 94.37 -6.68 -11.47
CA LYS A 526 95.00 -6.40 -12.78
C LYS A 526 96.05 -5.30 -12.69
N GLU A 527 95.80 -4.25 -11.92
CA GLU A 527 96.78 -3.18 -11.70
C GLU A 527 98.02 -3.70 -10.96
N ARG A 528 97.84 -4.55 -9.94
CA ARG A 528 98.98 -5.23 -9.27
C ARG A 528 99.76 -6.13 -10.23
N GLU A 529 99.07 -6.92 -11.04
CA GLU A 529 99.69 -7.78 -12.07
C GLU A 529 100.47 -6.93 -13.10
N ALA A 530 99.91 -5.79 -13.54
CA ALA A 530 100.56 -4.88 -14.48
C ALA A 530 101.80 -4.18 -13.88
N VAL A 531 101.72 -3.72 -12.63
CA VAL A 531 102.87 -3.13 -11.91
C VAL A 531 103.96 -4.18 -11.69
N ALA A 532 103.59 -5.40 -11.31
CA ALA A 532 104.56 -6.50 -11.15
C ALA A 532 105.28 -6.81 -12.47
N ALA A 533 104.55 -6.84 -13.60
CA ALA A 533 105.12 -7.05 -14.93
C ALA A 533 105.99 -5.89 -15.45
N LEU A 534 105.85 -4.69 -14.89
CA LEU A 534 106.73 -3.55 -15.18
C LEU A 534 107.98 -3.52 -14.27
N SER A 535 107.95 -4.23 -13.15
CA SER A 535 109.02 -4.24 -12.13
C SER A 535 109.97 -5.44 -12.19
N GLY A 536 109.62 -6.47 -12.95
CA GLY A 536 110.47 -7.63 -13.25
C GLY A 536 110.86 -7.63 -14.72
#